data_AF-A0A9E2DPS9-F1
#
_entry.id   AF-A0A9E2DPS9-F1
#
_cell.length_a   1.000
_cell.length_b   1.000
_cell.length_c   1.000
_cell.angle_alpha   90.00
_cell.angle_beta   90.00
_cell.angle_gamma   90.00
#
_symmetry.space_group_name_H-M   'P 1'
#
loop_
_entity.id
_entity.type
_entity.pdbx_description
1 polymer ?
#
loop_
_entity_poly.entity_id
_entity_poly.type
_entity_poly.pdbx_seq_one_letter_code
_entity_poly.pdbx_strand_id
1 'polypeptide(L)'
;VNQDGRSGYETFESDGNRSYIIAEFFPRMAVYNEIEGWQNYQFWGNGEFALPFGNYEVKINVPADHILDATGELQNRKEVFSKDMLKRYNKAKKSYDKPIMIVTQSEAEETEKSFSNNKKTWHFKAQNVRDFAFATSRKFIWDMMAVKIGNRDVMAVSLYPKEGNPLWEDYSTIAVAETLKTYSDYTFDYPYHKAISVHAKQIGMEYPMICFNFGRPNIDGSYSDDVKFGMIGVIIHEVGHNFFPMIVNNDERQWAWMDEGINTFVQYLTEQKLGKDYPEIIYPNENYPSDRGPAELITNYMSVDQNFLAPIMTNPEHVYSLGPNAYGKPATALNILRETIMGKELFDHAFKTYSKRWMFKHPTPEDFFRTMEDASAVDLDWFWRGWFYTTDYVDIGIKEVKQYYVSPGPGKEMRKIMEERGIPMNRLRPMIYFEDFENDTENLKDGNPLENSKLLNNYLNENYSEEEISNLKVPKYFYEVIFDKPGGLVMPIIVEYEYEDGTKEKIKYPVQVWRKNDNEVSKLIKSNKKIINITLDPDLETADIDTSNNSWPKKQEDSDFDKFKKRIKG
;
A
#
# COMPACT_ATOMS: atom_id res chain seq x y z
N VAL A 1 14.99 -23.87 4.19
CA VAL A 1 14.17 -24.59 5.18
C VAL A 1 13.33 -25.59 4.41
N ASN A 2 13.25 -26.84 4.87
CA ASN A 2 12.37 -27.82 4.23
C ASN A 2 10.98 -27.70 4.87
N GLN A 3 9.91 -27.94 4.09
CA GLN A 3 8.53 -28.13 4.59
C GLN A 3 7.89 -26.90 5.26
N ASP A 4 7.97 -25.72 4.63
CA ASP A 4 7.24 -24.51 5.04
C ASP A 4 7.49 -24.03 6.49
N GLY A 5 8.58 -24.49 7.12
CA GLY A 5 8.93 -24.09 8.47
C GLY A 5 9.44 -22.65 8.56
N ARG A 6 9.06 -21.95 9.64
CA ARG A 6 9.47 -20.58 10.02
C ARG A 6 10.95 -20.48 10.47
N SER A 7 11.63 -21.62 10.61
CA SER A 7 12.98 -21.78 11.19
C SER A 7 13.58 -23.13 10.74
N GLY A 8 14.90 -23.24 10.67
CA GLY A 8 15.60 -24.50 10.40
C GLY A 8 16.98 -24.34 9.76
N TYR A 9 17.27 -25.19 8.79
CA TYR A 9 18.53 -25.12 8.02
C TYR A 9 18.32 -25.42 6.54
N GLU A 10 19.29 -25.01 5.73
CA GLU A 10 19.48 -25.42 4.35
C GLU A 10 20.78 -26.22 4.24
N THR A 11 20.78 -27.27 3.42
CA THR A 11 22.00 -27.99 3.02
C THR A 11 22.40 -27.58 1.61
N PHE A 12 23.67 -27.29 1.40
CA PHE A 12 24.25 -27.01 0.09
C PHE A 12 24.76 -28.32 -0.51
N GLU A 13 24.06 -28.86 -1.50
CA GLU A 13 24.36 -30.18 -2.07
C GLU A 13 25.76 -30.29 -2.68
N SER A 14 26.33 -29.18 -3.14
CA SER A 14 27.64 -29.15 -3.78
C SER A 14 28.81 -29.46 -2.84
N ASP A 15 28.66 -29.18 -1.54
CA ASP A 15 29.76 -29.26 -0.56
C ASP A 15 29.34 -29.84 0.81
N GLY A 16 28.06 -30.13 1.01
CA GLY A 16 27.51 -30.65 2.26
C GLY A 16 27.45 -29.64 3.41
N ASN A 17 27.81 -28.38 3.16
CA ASN A 17 27.72 -27.32 4.15
C ASN A 17 26.26 -26.97 4.46
N ARG A 18 26.05 -26.25 5.57
CA ARG A 18 24.72 -25.84 6.01
C ARG A 18 24.66 -24.38 6.42
N SER A 19 23.54 -23.74 6.12
CA SER A 19 23.13 -22.47 6.70
C SER A 19 22.01 -22.72 7.69
N TYR A 20 22.17 -22.25 8.92
CA TYR A 20 21.19 -22.40 9.98
C TYR A 20 20.53 -21.04 10.23
N ILE A 21 19.20 -21.02 10.24
CA ILE A 21 18.37 -19.88 10.57
C ILE A 21 17.38 -20.33 11.64
N ILE A 22 17.69 -20.03 12.90
CA ILE A 22 17.08 -20.69 14.06
C ILE A 22 16.30 -19.68 14.89
N ALA A 23 15.03 -19.99 15.07
CA ALA A 23 14.09 -19.35 15.97
C ALA A 23 13.22 -20.41 16.66
N GLU A 24 12.35 -19.97 17.57
CA GLU A 24 11.33 -20.81 18.23
C GLU A 24 11.89 -22.03 18.98
N PHE A 25 13.14 -21.95 19.42
CA PHE A 25 13.89 -23.08 20.02
C PHE A 25 13.84 -23.11 21.55
N PHE A 26 13.10 -22.18 22.17
CA PHE A 26 12.98 -22.04 23.62
C PHE A 26 11.51 -21.83 24.02
N PRO A 27 11.14 -22.12 25.28
CA PRO A 27 9.77 -21.89 25.75
C PRO A 27 9.39 -20.41 25.68
N ARG A 28 8.31 -20.09 24.97
CA ARG A 28 7.74 -18.74 24.88
C ARG A 28 6.63 -18.57 25.93
N MET A 29 6.56 -17.41 26.55
CA MET A 29 5.48 -17.06 27.48
C MET A 29 4.21 -16.74 26.68
N ALA A 30 3.07 -17.30 27.07
CA ALA A 30 1.77 -16.91 26.52
C ALA A 30 1.42 -15.46 26.94
N VAL A 31 0.88 -14.68 26.01
CA VAL A 31 0.37 -13.33 26.31
C VAL A 31 -0.93 -13.46 27.09
N TYR A 32 -1.10 -12.59 28.09
CA TYR A 32 -2.40 -12.26 28.63
C TYR A 32 -2.73 -10.83 28.21
N ASN A 33 -3.77 -10.65 27.40
CA ASN A 33 -4.32 -9.36 27.06
C ASN A 33 -5.62 -9.13 27.85
N GLU A 34 -5.96 -7.87 28.15
CA GLU A 34 -7.10 -7.49 28.98
C GLU A 34 -8.46 -7.59 28.25
N ILE A 35 -8.44 -7.78 26.93
CA ILE A 35 -9.63 -7.77 26.05
C ILE A 35 -10.10 -9.20 25.75
N GLU A 36 -9.18 -10.08 25.38
CA GLU A 36 -9.41 -11.46 24.91
C GLU A 36 -8.88 -12.52 25.89
N GLY A 37 -8.03 -12.13 26.85
CA GLY A 37 -7.48 -13.02 27.88
C GLY A 37 -6.17 -13.71 27.48
N TRP A 38 -6.02 -14.98 27.85
CA TRP A 38 -4.80 -15.76 27.57
C TRP A 38 -4.75 -16.22 26.11
N GLN A 39 -3.67 -15.86 25.41
CA GLN A 39 -3.37 -16.33 24.05
C GLN A 39 -2.52 -17.61 24.13
N ASN A 40 -3.19 -18.77 24.13
CA ASN A 40 -2.55 -20.08 24.31
C ASN A 40 -2.91 -21.11 23.23
N TYR A 41 -3.49 -20.67 22.11
CA TYR A 41 -3.76 -21.53 20.97
C TYR A 41 -2.48 -22.10 20.36
N GLN A 42 -2.57 -23.31 19.80
CA GLN A 42 -1.48 -23.91 19.04
C GLN A 42 -1.33 -23.23 17.68
N PHE A 43 -0.15 -23.33 17.08
CA PHE A 43 0.08 -22.85 15.72
C PHE A 43 -0.57 -23.82 14.71
N TRP A 44 -1.39 -23.28 13.81
CA TRP A 44 -2.11 -24.06 12.79
C TRP A 44 -1.68 -23.75 11.36
N GLY A 45 -1.03 -22.60 11.12
CA GLY A 45 -0.32 -22.33 9.87
C GLY A 45 -0.33 -20.86 9.46
N ASN A 46 -1.48 -20.18 9.58
CA ASN A 46 -1.66 -18.83 9.04
C ASN A 46 -1.60 -17.74 10.12
N GLY A 47 -2.16 -18.00 11.30
CA GLY A 47 -2.12 -17.09 12.43
C GLY A 47 -0.84 -17.32 13.23
N GLU A 48 0.04 -16.32 13.21
CA GLU A 48 1.32 -16.34 13.92
C GLU A 48 1.16 -16.26 15.45
N PHE A 49 2.01 -15.50 16.12
CA PHE A 49 2.20 -15.60 17.56
C PHE A 49 1.94 -14.26 18.22
N ALA A 50 0.98 -14.18 19.14
CA ALA A 50 0.95 -13.09 20.11
C ALA A 50 2.02 -13.32 21.19
N LEU A 51 2.99 -12.40 21.33
CA LEU A 51 4.13 -12.57 22.23
C LEU A 51 4.33 -11.37 23.18
N PRO A 52 4.70 -11.58 24.46
CA PRO A 52 5.02 -10.48 25.36
C PRO A 52 6.44 -9.95 25.09
N PHE A 53 6.73 -8.74 25.53
CA PHE A 53 8.10 -8.24 25.52
C PHE A 53 8.94 -8.87 26.64
N GLY A 54 10.21 -9.15 26.32
CA GLY A 54 11.16 -9.75 27.24
C GLY A 54 12.59 -9.19 27.09
N ASN A 55 13.40 -9.47 28.10
CA ASN A 55 14.84 -9.25 28.07
C ASN A 55 15.54 -10.60 27.98
N TYR A 56 16.53 -10.71 27.10
CA TYR A 56 17.21 -11.95 26.80
C TYR A 56 18.71 -11.79 27.03
N GLU A 57 19.32 -12.78 27.67
CA GLU A 57 20.77 -12.97 27.71
C GLU A 57 21.09 -14.37 27.19
N VAL A 58 21.67 -14.43 25.99
CA VAL A 58 21.80 -15.69 25.24
C VAL A 58 23.26 -15.96 24.94
N LYS A 59 23.71 -17.20 25.21
CA LYS A 59 25.04 -17.69 24.85
C LYS A 59 24.90 -18.89 23.93
N ILE A 60 25.43 -18.79 22.72
CA ILE A 60 25.30 -19.82 21.68
C ILE A 60 26.68 -20.38 21.36
N ASN A 61 26.81 -21.70 21.48
CA ASN A 61 28.04 -22.43 21.15
C ASN A 61 27.92 -23.02 19.74
N VAL A 62 28.74 -22.54 18.81
CA VAL A 62 28.80 -23.03 17.42
C VAL A 62 30.21 -23.51 17.08
N PRO A 63 30.41 -24.28 15.99
CA PRO A 63 31.74 -24.57 15.47
C PRO A 63 32.58 -23.28 15.31
N ALA A 64 33.87 -23.34 15.59
CA ALA A 64 34.72 -22.14 15.70
C ALA A 64 34.95 -21.40 14.37
N ASP A 65 34.71 -22.11 13.26
CA ASP A 65 34.71 -21.67 11.86
C ASP A 65 33.38 -21.03 11.42
N HIS A 66 32.33 -21.06 12.25
CA HIS A 66 31.08 -20.38 11.92
C HIS A 66 31.13 -18.87 12.21
N ILE A 67 30.50 -18.12 11.32
CA ILE A 67 30.01 -16.77 11.58
C ILE A 67 28.59 -16.87 12.14
N LEU A 68 28.23 -15.98 13.06
CA LEU A 68 26.92 -15.93 13.68
C LEU A 68 26.52 -14.47 13.95
N ASP A 69 25.28 -14.14 13.62
CA ASP A 69 24.61 -12.95 14.17
C ASP A 69 23.20 -13.31 14.64
N ALA A 70 22.62 -12.46 15.49
CA ALA A 70 21.38 -12.76 16.20
C ALA A 70 20.63 -11.50 16.61
N THR A 71 19.40 -11.66 17.08
CA THR A 71 18.71 -10.65 17.90
C THR A 71 19.62 -10.16 19.03
N GLY A 72 19.66 -8.85 19.27
CA GLY A 72 20.40 -8.25 20.39
C GLY A 72 21.84 -7.81 20.09
N GLU A 73 22.48 -7.23 21.09
CA GLU A 73 23.85 -6.70 21.01
C GLU A 73 24.88 -7.76 21.38
N LEU A 74 25.86 -7.97 20.50
CA LEU A 74 26.99 -8.87 20.73
C LEU A 74 27.94 -8.31 21.80
N GLN A 75 27.99 -8.97 22.94
CA GLN A 75 28.72 -8.53 24.14
C GLN A 75 30.21 -8.86 24.09
N ASN A 76 30.59 -9.99 23.48
CA ASN A 76 31.98 -10.48 23.49
C ASN A 76 32.68 -10.36 22.12
N ARG A 77 32.39 -9.31 21.36
CA ARG A 77 32.87 -9.11 19.97
C ARG A 77 34.39 -9.26 19.81
N LYS A 78 35.19 -8.77 20.77
CA LYS A 78 36.66 -8.86 20.73
C LYS A 78 37.20 -10.29 20.86
N GLU A 79 36.42 -11.21 21.42
CA GLU A 79 36.78 -12.62 21.56
C GLU A 79 36.44 -13.42 20.31
N VAL A 80 35.32 -13.08 19.65
CA VAL A 80 34.80 -13.85 18.52
C VAL A 80 35.28 -13.36 17.15
N PHE A 81 35.61 -12.07 17.03
CA PHE A 81 36.11 -11.45 15.79
C PHE A 81 37.62 -11.62 15.64
N SER A 82 38.07 -11.81 14.40
CA SER A 82 39.48 -11.60 14.05
C SER A 82 39.86 -10.11 14.14
N LYS A 83 41.16 -9.81 14.14
CA LYS A 83 41.64 -8.42 14.11
C LYS A 83 41.15 -7.66 12.88
N ASP A 84 41.11 -8.33 11.73
CA ASP A 84 40.64 -7.73 10.47
C ASP A 84 39.13 -7.48 10.48
N MET A 85 38.34 -8.44 10.96
CA MET A 85 36.89 -8.24 11.16
C MET A 85 36.62 -7.04 12.08
N LEU A 86 37.36 -6.91 13.19
CA LEU A 86 37.20 -5.79 14.12
C LEU A 86 37.58 -4.44 13.46
N LYS A 87 38.64 -4.41 12.66
CA LYS A 87 39.04 -3.23 11.89
C LYS A 87 37.96 -2.82 10.88
N ARG A 88 37.44 -3.78 10.11
CA ARG A 88 36.38 -3.55 9.12
C ARG A 88 35.06 -3.12 9.78
N TYR A 89 34.71 -3.71 10.93
CA TYR A 89 33.54 -3.31 11.71
C TYR A 89 33.62 -1.86 12.19
N ASN A 90 34.77 -1.43 12.71
CA ASN A 90 34.97 -0.03 13.11
C ASN A 90 34.90 0.95 11.93
N LYS A 91 35.20 0.50 10.71
CA LYS A 91 35.01 1.26 9.47
C LYS A 91 33.53 1.30 9.08
N ALA A 92 32.82 0.16 9.14
CA ALA A 92 31.39 0.07 8.84
C ALA A 92 30.54 1.02 9.69
N LYS A 93 30.87 1.17 10.98
CA LYS A 93 30.25 2.14 11.91
C LYS A 93 30.35 3.61 11.46
N LYS A 94 31.15 3.91 10.45
CA LYS A 94 31.38 5.26 9.91
C LYS A 94 31.12 5.34 8.41
N SER A 95 30.56 4.28 7.82
CA SER A 95 30.22 4.21 6.39
C SER A 95 28.73 4.34 6.25
N TYR A 96 28.26 5.46 5.72
CA TYR A 96 26.82 5.78 5.60
C TYR A 96 26.27 5.64 4.18
N ASP A 97 27.16 5.55 3.20
CA ASP A 97 26.79 5.58 1.77
C ASP A 97 27.02 4.23 1.09
N LYS A 98 27.72 3.30 1.75
CA LYS A 98 27.97 1.96 1.20
C LYS A 98 28.27 0.89 2.26
N PRO A 99 27.97 -0.38 1.97
CA PRO A 99 28.37 -1.52 2.79
C PRO A 99 29.89 -1.68 2.89
N ILE A 100 30.34 -2.16 4.04
CA ILE A 100 31.71 -2.60 4.29
C ILE A 100 31.66 -4.09 4.62
N MET A 101 32.33 -4.89 3.79
CA MET A 101 32.56 -6.32 4.04
C MET A 101 33.30 -6.51 5.36
N ILE A 102 32.68 -7.21 6.30
CA ILE A 102 33.28 -7.67 7.56
C ILE A 102 33.96 -9.02 7.32
N VAL A 103 33.26 -9.94 6.66
CA VAL A 103 33.77 -11.22 6.15
C VAL A 103 33.61 -11.20 4.64
N THR A 104 34.71 -11.35 3.92
CA THR A 104 34.73 -11.34 2.45
C THR A 104 34.36 -12.70 1.88
N GLN A 105 33.93 -12.72 0.61
CA GLN A 105 33.67 -13.98 -0.10
C GLN A 105 34.88 -14.91 -0.09
N SER A 106 36.09 -14.41 -0.36
CA SER A 106 37.30 -15.26 -0.35
C SER A 106 37.60 -15.87 1.02
N GLU A 107 37.31 -15.16 2.11
CA GLU A 107 37.45 -15.70 3.47
C GLU A 107 36.39 -16.78 3.76
N ALA A 108 35.15 -16.59 3.31
CA ALA A 108 34.08 -17.58 3.44
C ALA A 108 34.39 -18.85 2.61
N GLU A 109 34.85 -18.69 1.37
CA GLU A 109 35.26 -19.77 0.47
C GLU A 109 36.45 -20.58 1.01
N GLU A 110 37.37 -19.94 1.73
CA GLU A 110 38.45 -20.68 2.39
C GLU A 110 37.94 -21.43 3.62
N THR A 111 37.06 -20.80 4.41
CA THR A 111 36.51 -21.38 5.63
C THR A 111 35.64 -22.61 5.34
N GLU A 112 34.82 -22.56 4.27
CA GLU A 112 33.87 -23.62 3.94
C GLU A 112 34.51 -24.94 3.44
N LYS A 113 35.81 -24.96 3.15
CA LYS A 113 36.56 -26.15 2.72
C LYS A 113 36.83 -27.15 3.83
N SER A 114 36.66 -26.75 5.09
CA SER A 114 36.96 -27.60 6.25
C SER A 114 35.91 -27.45 7.34
N PHE A 115 35.91 -28.39 8.28
CA PHE A 115 34.98 -28.41 9.42
C PHE A 115 35.77 -28.34 10.71
N SER A 116 35.55 -27.30 11.52
CA SER A 116 36.20 -27.19 12.81
C SER A 116 35.54 -28.09 13.86
N ASN A 117 36.35 -28.87 14.59
CA ASN A 117 35.91 -29.56 15.80
C ASN A 117 35.94 -28.67 17.05
N ASN A 118 36.60 -27.51 16.96
CA ASN A 118 36.62 -26.52 18.04
C ASN A 118 35.29 -25.76 18.07
N LYS A 119 34.95 -25.20 19.23
CA LYS A 119 33.73 -24.39 19.41
C LYS A 119 34.08 -22.96 19.81
N LYS A 120 33.18 -22.05 19.47
CA LYS A 120 33.22 -20.63 19.85
C LYS A 120 31.87 -20.22 20.43
N THR A 121 31.90 -19.44 21.50
CA THR A 121 30.70 -18.96 22.19
C THR A 121 30.42 -17.52 21.80
N TRP A 122 29.21 -17.25 21.30
CA TRP A 122 28.71 -15.90 21.04
C TRP A 122 27.73 -15.50 22.12
N HIS A 123 27.89 -14.29 22.68
CA HIS A 123 27.07 -13.81 23.80
C HIS A 123 26.29 -12.55 23.40
N PHE A 124 24.96 -12.64 23.42
CA PHE A 124 24.06 -11.54 23.07
C PHE A 124 23.22 -11.10 24.26
N LYS A 125 22.88 -9.80 24.28
CA LYS A 125 21.86 -9.23 25.14
C LYS A 125 20.83 -8.48 24.31
N ALA A 126 19.56 -8.79 24.50
CA ALA A 126 18.44 -8.06 23.88
C ALA A 126 17.51 -7.53 24.97
N GLN A 127 17.00 -6.31 24.79
CA GLN A 127 16.08 -5.69 25.72
C GLN A 127 14.80 -5.31 25.01
N ASN A 128 13.68 -5.55 25.69
CA ASN A 128 12.35 -5.20 25.24
C ASN A 128 11.99 -5.72 23.83
N VAL A 129 12.35 -6.98 23.55
CA VAL A 129 12.06 -7.67 22.28
C VAL A 129 11.04 -8.79 22.53
N ARG A 130 10.22 -9.11 21.53
CA ARG A 130 9.16 -10.13 21.66
C ARG A 130 9.61 -11.58 21.42
N ASP A 131 10.75 -11.76 20.75
CA ASP A 131 11.32 -13.08 20.47
C ASP A 131 12.85 -12.97 20.26
N PHE A 132 13.51 -14.10 20.06
CA PHE A 132 14.94 -14.20 19.80
C PHE A 132 15.23 -15.22 18.69
N ALA A 133 15.95 -14.77 17.66
CA ALA A 133 16.42 -15.62 16.57
C ALA A 133 17.91 -15.41 16.29
N PHE A 134 18.54 -16.39 15.64
CA PHE A 134 19.93 -16.31 15.22
C PHE A 134 20.18 -17.05 13.91
N ALA A 135 21.22 -16.64 13.19
CA ALA A 135 21.70 -17.34 12.02
C ALA A 135 23.17 -17.68 12.15
N THR A 136 23.57 -18.85 11.66
CA THR A 136 24.98 -19.25 11.67
C THR A 136 25.37 -20.15 10.50
N SER A 137 26.55 -19.90 9.93
CA SER A 137 27.16 -20.75 8.91
C SER A 137 28.65 -20.44 8.78
N ARG A 138 29.42 -21.41 8.27
CA ARG A 138 30.78 -21.17 7.78
C ARG A 138 30.83 -20.55 6.39
N LYS A 139 29.71 -20.59 5.65
CA LYS A 139 29.61 -20.01 4.30
C LYS A 139 29.32 -18.51 4.29
N PHE A 140 29.04 -17.90 5.45
CA PHE A 140 28.57 -16.52 5.49
C PHE A 140 29.65 -15.50 5.15
N ILE A 141 29.36 -14.77 4.08
CA ILE A 141 29.78 -13.41 3.81
C ILE A 141 28.96 -12.51 4.74
N TRP A 142 29.57 -11.42 5.21
CA TRP A 142 28.95 -10.52 6.17
C TRP A 142 29.33 -9.10 5.86
N ASP A 143 28.37 -8.24 5.55
CA ASP A 143 28.60 -6.83 5.33
C ASP A 143 27.69 -5.95 6.19
N MET A 144 28.10 -4.69 6.34
CA MET A 144 27.40 -3.74 7.19
C MET A 144 27.61 -2.30 6.74
N MET A 145 26.63 -1.44 7.00
CA MET A 145 26.78 0.02 6.98
C MET A 145 26.03 0.69 8.12
N ALA A 146 26.46 1.89 8.48
CA ALA A 146 25.77 2.73 9.44
C ALA A 146 24.62 3.48 8.77
N VAL A 147 23.52 3.62 9.49
CA VAL A 147 22.34 4.39 9.08
C VAL A 147 22.07 5.41 10.17
N LYS A 148 21.95 6.68 9.77
CA LYS A 148 21.64 7.76 10.70
C LYS A 148 20.13 7.82 10.94
N ILE A 149 19.69 7.56 12.16
CA ILE A 149 18.28 7.62 12.56
C ILE A 149 18.18 8.55 13.78
N GLY A 150 17.57 9.72 13.58
CA GLY A 150 17.60 10.81 14.55
C GLY A 150 19.04 11.11 15.00
N ASN A 151 19.29 10.96 16.31
CA ASN A 151 20.61 11.20 16.90
C ASN A 151 21.49 9.94 17.02
N ARG A 152 21.01 8.77 16.56
CA ARG A 152 21.67 7.48 16.73
C ARG A 152 22.21 6.94 15.41
N ASP A 153 23.22 6.10 15.52
CA ASP A 153 23.76 5.32 14.40
C ASP A 153 23.29 3.88 14.60
N VAL A 154 22.51 3.38 13.64
CA VAL A 154 21.98 2.01 13.59
C VAL A 154 22.76 1.24 12.53
N MET A 155 23.05 -0.03 12.75
CA MET A 155 23.73 -0.86 11.73
C MET A 155 22.70 -1.55 10.83
N ALA A 156 22.75 -1.30 9.53
CA ALA A 156 22.18 -2.18 8.52
C ALA A 156 23.17 -3.31 8.24
N VAL A 157 22.70 -4.55 8.23
CA VAL A 157 23.55 -5.75 8.23
C VAL A 157 22.97 -6.80 7.28
N SER A 158 23.82 -7.44 6.47
CA SER A 158 23.42 -8.62 5.70
C SER A 158 24.38 -9.80 5.89
N LEU A 159 23.82 -11.01 6.08
CA LEU A 159 24.57 -12.28 6.12
C LEU A 159 24.09 -13.19 5.00
N TYR A 160 24.99 -13.64 4.15
CA TYR A 160 24.63 -14.45 2.99
C TYR A 160 25.78 -15.34 2.53
N PRO A 161 25.50 -16.49 1.92
CA PRO A 161 26.54 -17.32 1.33
C PRO A 161 26.87 -16.84 -0.09
N LYS A 162 27.97 -17.32 -0.69
CA LYS A 162 28.36 -16.95 -2.06
C LYS A 162 27.30 -17.28 -3.11
N GLU A 163 26.43 -18.25 -2.83
CA GLU A 163 25.30 -18.61 -3.69
C GLU A 163 24.28 -17.48 -3.81
N GLY A 164 24.26 -16.50 -2.88
CA GLY A 164 23.45 -15.29 -2.98
C GLY A 164 24.05 -14.22 -3.90
N ASN A 165 25.32 -14.34 -4.30
CA ASN A 165 26.02 -13.33 -5.09
C ASN A 165 25.78 -13.49 -6.60
N PRO A 166 25.74 -12.37 -7.34
CA PRO A 166 26.03 -10.99 -6.90
C PRO A 166 24.85 -10.26 -6.23
N LEU A 167 23.64 -10.82 -6.36
CA LEU A 167 22.38 -10.16 -5.98
C LEU A 167 22.38 -9.61 -4.54
N TRP A 168 22.87 -10.38 -3.58
CA TRP A 168 22.89 -9.99 -2.17
C TRP A 168 23.89 -8.89 -1.86
N GLU A 169 25.12 -9.01 -2.38
CA GLU A 169 26.18 -8.02 -2.20
C GLU A 169 25.80 -6.66 -2.81
N ASP A 170 25.08 -6.66 -3.94
CA ASP A 170 24.69 -5.43 -4.63
C ASP A 170 23.56 -4.69 -3.90
N TYR A 171 22.55 -5.41 -3.37
CA TYR A 171 21.29 -4.78 -2.98
C TYR A 171 20.85 -4.97 -1.54
N SER A 172 21.28 -6.04 -0.85
CA SER A 172 20.66 -6.46 0.42
C SER A 172 20.81 -5.40 1.52
N THR A 173 22.05 -4.98 1.82
CA THR A 173 22.30 -3.99 2.88
C THR A 173 21.77 -2.60 2.54
N ILE A 174 21.68 -2.25 1.24
CA ILE A 174 21.03 -1.00 0.80
C ILE A 174 19.53 -1.03 1.08
N ALA A 175 18.85 -2.14 0.77
CA ALA A 175 17.42 -2.32 1.09
C ALA A 175 17.15 -2.24 2.59
N VAL A 176 17.99 -2.88 3.44
CA VAL A 176 17.89 -2.75 4.91
C VAL A 176 18.05 -1.28 5.33
N ALA A 177 19.03 -0.57 4.79
CA ALA A 177 19.30 0.82 5.14
C ALA A 177 18.16 1.76 4.75
N GLU A 178 17.58 1.59 3.55
CA GLU A 178 16.46 2.41 3.08
C GLU A 178 15.18 2.15 3.86
N THR A 179 14.94 0.88 4.25
CA THR A 179 13.83 0.50 5.11
C THR A 179 13.92 1.18 6.47
N LEU A 180 15.09 1.13 7.13
CA LEU A 180 15.30 1.77 8.42
C LEU A 180 15.00 3.28 8.39
N LYS A 181 15.43 3.98 7.33
CA LYS A 181 15.16 5.42 7.15
C LYS A 181 13.68 5.67 6.92
N THR A 182 13.10 5.04 5.91
CA THR A 182 11.74 5.33 5.46
C THR A 182 10.71 4.98 6.52
N TYR A 183 10.82 3.80 7.15
CA TYR A 183 9.92 3.45 8.24
C TYR A 183 10.05 4.42 9.42
N SER A 184 11.27 4.85 9.77
CA SER A 184 11.44 5.83 10.85
C SER A 184 10.81 7.19 10.54
N ASP A 185 10.86 7.61 9.27
CA ASP A 185 10.25 8.86 8.81
C ASP A 185 8.71 8.82 8.95
N TYR A 186 8.07 7.71 8.63
CA TYR A 186 6.62 7.55 8.72
C TYR A 186 6.11 7.13 10.11
N THR A 187 6.97 6.64 11.01
CA THR A 187 6.57 6.08 12.31
C THR A 187 7.29 6.72 13.50
N PHE A 188 8.38 6.12 13.97
CA PHE A 188 9.23 6.58 15.06
C PHE A 188 10.68 6.24 14.76
N ASP A 189 11.62 6.94 15.40
CA ASP A 189 13.03 6.59 15.29
C ASP A 189 13.26 5.14 15.73
N TYR A 190 13.84 4.33 14.85
CA TYR A 190 14.18 2.93 15.14
C TYR A 190 14.98 2.79 16.46
N PRO A 191 14.47 2.06 17.47
CA PRO A 191 15.01 2.10 18.82
C PRO A 191 16.21 1.17 19.04
N TYR A 192 16.37 0.13 18.20
CA TYR A 192 17.42 -0.87 18.33
C TYR A 192 18.71 -0.47 17.62
N HIS A 193 19.82 -1.14 17.93
CA HIS A 193 21.16 -0.80 17.41
C HIS A 193 21.49 -1.40 16.04
N LYS A 194 20.68 -2.35 15.55
CA LYS A 194 20.87 -2.97 14.24
C LYS A 194 19.58 -3.60 13.69
N ALA A 195 19.54 -3.80 12.38
CA ALA A 195 18.62 -4.70 11.68
C ALA A 195 19.42 -5.58 10.71
N ILE A 196 19.08 -6.86 10.64
CA ILE A 196 19.83 -7.89 9.93
C ILE A 196 18.94 -8.57 8.90
N SER A 197 19.39 -8.63 7.65
CA SER A 197 18.84 -9.49 6.61
C SER A 197 19.73 -10.73 6.44
N VAL A 198 19.16 -11.93 6.54
CA VAL A 198 19.91 -13.19 6.35
C VAL A 198 19.37 -13.94 5.15
N HIS A 199 20.26 -14.37 4.27
CA HIS A 199 19.89 -15.22 3.14
C HIS A 199 19.37 -16.57 3.62
N ALA A 200 18.19 -16.91 3.13
CA ALA A 200 17.60 -18.24 3.18
C ALA A 200 17.05 -18.62 1.80
N LYS A 201 16.89 -19.93 1.52
CA LYS A 201 16.54 -20.39 0.17
C LYS A 201 15.16 -19.91 -0.32
N GLN A 202 14.13 -20.07 0.51
CA GLN A 202 12.70 -20.00 0.14
C GLN A 202 11.83 -19.58 1.32
N ILE A 203 12.21 -18.53 2.06
CA ILE A 203 11.42 -18.05 3.22
C ILE A 203 11.53 -16.52 3.33
N GLY A 204 10.43 -15.87 3.69
CA GLY A 204 10.38 -14.57 4.34
C GLY A 204 9.94 -14.81 5.79
N MET A 205 10.74 -14.38 6.76
CA MET A 205 10.36 -14.49 8.17
C MET A 205 11.09 -13.47 9.03
N GLU A 206 10.33 -12.82 9.87
CA GLU A 206 10.70 -11.69 10.69
C GLU A 206 10.87 -12.06 12.17
N TYR A 207 11.94 -11.55 12.77
CA TYR A 207 12.17 -11.60 14.22
C TYR A 207 12.79 -10.27 14.65
N PRO A 208 12.83 -9.96 15.96
CA PRO A 208 13.40 -8.69 16.40
C PRO A 208 14.86 -8.55 15.98
N MET A 209 15.17 -7.49 15.24
CA MET A 209 16.47 -7.14 14.66
C MET A 209 17.02 -8.09 13.59
N ILE A 210 16.34 -9.19 13.25
CA ILE A 210 16.85 -10.19 12.31
C ILE A 210 15.71 -10.83 11.52
N CYS A 211 15.86 -10.88 10.20
CA CYS A 211 14.93 -11.56 9.33
C CYS A 211 15.65 -12.53 8.38
N PHE A 212 14.88 -13.47 7.85
CA PHE A 212 15.31 -14.49 6.90
C PHE A 212 14.62 -14.23 5.57
N ASN A 213 15.38 -14.00 4.51
CA ASN A 213 14.83 -13.56 3.22
C ASN A 213 15.24 -14.52 2.10
N PHE A 214 14.33 -14.72 1.16
CA PHE A 214 14.59 -15.44 -0.08
C PHE A 214 15.37 -14.58 -1.08
N GLY A 215 15.71 -15.19 -2.21
CA GLY A 215 16.29 -14.50 -3.37
C GLY A 215 17.66 -15.08 -3.66
N ARG A 216 17.76 -15.85 -4.76
CA ARG A 216 19.02 -16.45 -5.18
C ARG A 216 19.18 -16.32 -6.68
N PRO A 217 20.33 -15.85 -7.18
CA PRO A 217 20.64 -15.92 -8.60
C PRO A 217 20.81 -17.38 -9.06
N ASN A 218 20.87 -17.56 -10.37
CA ASN A 218 21.32 -18.81 -10.97
C ASN A 218 22.78 -19.11 -10.60
N ILE A 219 23.21 -20.35 -10.81
CA ILE A 219 24.58 -20.82 -10.47
C ILE A 219 25.66 -20.00 -11.19
N ASP A 220 25.36 -19.48 -12.38
CA ASP A 220 26.26 -18.62 -13.15
C ASP A 220 26.24 -17.14 -12.72
N GLY A 221 25.46 -16.81 -11.70
CA GLY A 221 25.28 -15.45 -11.18
C GLY A 221 24.21 -14.63 -11.90
N SER A 222 23.59 -15.15 -12.97
CA SER A 222 22.49 -14.46 -13.67
C SER A 222 21.19 -14.47 -12.86
N TYR A 223 20.34 -13.47 -13.03
CA TYR A 223 19.02 -13.40 -12.38
C TYR A 223 18.05 -12.59 -13.25
N SER A 224 16.74 -12.79 -13.05
CA SER A 224 15.69 -11.96 -13.66
C SER A 224 15.34 -10.75 -12.79
N ASP A 225 14.67 -9.77 -13.40
CA ASP A 225 14.12 -8.63 -12.66
C ASP A 225 13.12 -9.06 -11.59
N ASP A 226 12.29 -10.08 -11.86
CA ASP A 226 11.37 -10.64 -10.86
C ASP A 226 12.11 -11.16 -9.61
N VAL A 227 13.24 -11.84 -9.80
CA VAL A 227 14.05 -12.34 -8.67
C VAL A 227 14.68 -11.16 -7.91
N LYS A 228 15.15 -10.14 -8.63
CA LYS A 228 15.76 -8.95 -8.03
C LYS A 228 14.75 -8.14 -7.22
N PHE A 229 13.64 -7.72 -7.83
CA PHE A 229 12.62 -6.91 -7.17
C PHE A 229 11.84 -7.73 -6.13
N GLY A 230 11.63 -9.03 -6.35
CA GLY A 230 11.07 -9.91 -5.33
C GLY A 230 11.96 -10.01 -4.08
N MET A 231 13.28 -10.18 -4.24
CA MET A 231 14.22 -10.21 -3.13
C MET A 231 14.25 -8.87 -2.38
N ILE A 232 14.37 -7.75 -3.10
CA ILE A 232 14.43 -6.42 -2.49
C ILE A 232 13.13 -6.12 -1.73
N GLY A 233 11.97 -6.41 -2.34
CA GLY A 233 10.65 -6.20 -1.73
C GLY A 233 10.48 -7.00 -0.44
N VAL A 234 10.87 -8.29 -0.43
CA VAL A 234 10.82 -9.09 0.80
C VAL A 234 11.81 -8.61 1.84
N ILE A 235 13.04 -8.23 1.49
CA ILE A 235 13.96 -7.62 2.48
C ILE A 235 13.35 -6.36 3.10
N ILE A 236 12.71 -5.51 2.31
CA ILE A 236 12.00 -4.32 2.82
C ILE A 236 10.86 -4.73 3.74
N HIS A 237 10.06 -5.73 3.36
CA HIS A 237 8.94 -6.24 4.15
C HIS A 237 9.41 -6.79 5.50
N GLU A 238 10.35 -7.74 5.50
CA GLU A 238 10.80 -8.40 6.72
C GLU A 238 11.61 -7.49 7.66
N VAL A 239 12.37 -6.53 7.10
CA VAL A 239 13.01 -5.50 7.93
C VAL A 239 11.95 -4.53 8.47
N GLY A 240 10.94 -4.19 7.67
CA GLY A 240 9.80 -3.37 8.05
C GLY A 240 9.06 -3.94 9.26
N HIS A 241 8.98 -5.27 9.35
CA HIS A 241 8.36 -5.93 10.49
C HIS A 241 9.01 -5.65 11.83
N ASN A 242 10.24 -5.14 11.84
CA ASN A 242 10.83 -4.65 13.09
C ASN A 242 9.96 -3.55 13.73
N PHE A 243 9.24 -2.75 12.95
CA PHE A 243 8.31 -1.74 13.44
C PHE A 243 6.95 -2.35 13.78
N PHE A 244 6.39 -3.13 12.85
CA PHE A 244 5.11 -3.83 12.99
C PHE A 244 5.28 -5.32 12.64
N PRO A 245 5.30 -6.28 13.57
CA PRO A 245 4.78 -6.14 14.92
C PRO A 245 5.87 -6.21 16.01
N MET A 246 7.16 -6.14 15.66
CA MET A 246 8.22 -6.37 16.65
C MET A 246 8.36 -5.25 17.69
N ILE A 247 7.89 -4.03 17.38
CA ILE A 247 7.87 -2.90 18.32
C ILE A 247 6.44 -2.46 18.64
N VAL A 248 5.57 -2.33 17.65
CA VAL A 248 4.12 -2.14 17.85
C VAL A 248 3.49 -3.53 17.82
N ASN A 249 3.29 -4.13 18.98
CA ASN A 249 3.13 -5.58 19.13
C ASN A 249 1.68 -6.00 19.06
N ASN A 250 1.13 -6.05 17.86
CA ASN A 250 -0.26 -6.47 17.65
C ASN A 250 -0.42 -7.99 17.89
N ASP A 251 -1.68 -8.41 18.08
CA ASP A 251 -2.06 -9.81 18.11
C ASP A 251 -2.27 -10.35 16.68
N GLU A 252 -1.17 -10.69 16.01
CA GLU A 252 -1.16 -11.23 14.64
C GLU A 252 -2.05 -12.45 14.45
N ARG A 253 -2.16 -13.25 15.52
CA ARG A 253 -2.96 -14.48 15.53
C ARG A 253 -4.43 -14.20 15.34
N GLN A 254 -4.91 -13.05 15.83
CA GLN A 254 -6.29 -12.60 15.59
C GLN A 254 -6.39 -11.66 14.40
N TRP A 255 -5.43 -10.75 14.26
CA TRP A 255 -5.53 -9.59 13.38
C TRP A 255 -4.32 -9.50 12.44
N ALA A 256 -4.05 -10.55 11.66
CA ALA A 256 -2.90 -10.62 10.74
C ALA A 256 -2.73 -9.36 9.86
N TRP A 257 -3.82 -8.70 9.48
CA TRP A 257 -3.75 -7.47 8.68
C TRP A 257 -3.05 -6.30 9.38
N MET A 258 -3.07 -6.23 10.72
CA MET A 258 -2.38 -5.18 11.47
C MET A 258 -0.86 -5.31 11.35
N ASP A 259 -0.38 -6.50 11.04
CA ASP A 259 1.03 -6.81 10.93
C ASP A 259 1.36 -6.70 9.46
N GLU A 260 0.67 -7.50 8.65
CA GLU A 260 0.94 -7.68 7.24
C GLU A 260 0.48 -6.52 6.37
N GLY A 261 -0.72 -6.00 6.62
CA GLY A 261 -1.34 -4.93 5.86
C GLY A 261 -0.71 -3.57 6.15
N ILE A 262 -0.47 -3.26 7.43
CA ILE A 262 0.22 -2.04 7.85
C ILE A 262 1.67 -2.06 7.35
N ASN A 263 2.37 -3.19 7.48
CA ASN A 263 3.73 -3.33 6.99
C ASN A 263 3.77 -3.21 5.46
N THR A 264 2.87 -3.86 4.72
CA THR A 264 2.77 -3.76 3.25
C THR A 264 2.54 -2.31 2.78
N PHE A 265 1.75 -1.52 3.51
CA PHE A 265 1.56 -0.10 3.19
C PHE A 265 2.88 0.69 3.28
N VAL A 266 3.65 0.52 4.35
CA VAL A 266 4.93 1.23 4.51
C VAL A 266 6.02 0.64 3.61
N GLN A 267 5.96 -0.66 3.31
CA GLN A 267 6.78 -1.32 2.30
C GLN A 267 6.59 -0.63 0.95
N TYR A 268 5.35 -0.44 0.48
CA TYR A 268 5.07 0.27 -0.77
C TYR A 268 5.73 1.66 -0.78
N LEU A 269 5.56 2.45 0.28
CA LEU A 269 6.21 3.77 0.38
C LEU A 269 7.74 3.69 0.33
N THR A 270 8.31 2.64 0.91
CA THR A 270 9.76 2.38 0.93
C THR A 270 10.29 1.94 -0.43
N GLU A 271 9.57 1.08 -1.14
CA GLU A 271 9.90 0.65 -2.49
C GLU A 271 9.91 1.84 -3.46
N GLN A 272 8.87 2.67 -3.42
CA GLN A 272 8.81 3.88 -4.24
C GLN A 272 9.93 4.87 -3.89
N LYS A 273 10.27 5.00 -2.60
CA LYS A 273 11.39 5.84 -2.15
C LYS A 273 12.76 5.28 -2.55
N LEU A 274 12.96 3.96 -2.49
CA LEU A 274 14.17 3.29 -2.98
C LEU A 274 14.36 3.57 -4.47
N GLY A 275 13.30 3.42 -5.28
CA GLY A 275 13.35 3.70 -6.71
C GLY A 275 13.75 5.15 -7.03
N LYS A 276 13.29 6.10 -6.21
CA LYS A 276 13.66 7.51 -6.32
C LYS A 276 15.10 7.80 -5.89
N ASP A 277 15.54 7.22 -4.78
CA ASP A 277 16.85 7.50 -4.19
C ASP A 277 17.98 6.74 -4.90
N TYR A 278 17.67 5.61 -5.53
CA TYR A 278 18.59 4.74 -6.27
C TYR A 278 17.99 4.34 -7.65
N PRO A 279 17.83 5.29 -8.58
CA PRO A 279 17.21 5.04 -9.88
C PRO A 279 17.95 3.97 -10.71
N GLU A 280 19.24 3.76 -10.48
CA GLU A 280 20.02 2.68 -11.09
C GLU A 280 19.58 1.28 -10.66
N ILE A 281 18.96 1.14 -9.48
CA ILE A 281 18.42 -0.14 -9.01
C ILE A 281 17.16 -0.50 -9.80
N ILE A 282 16.34 0.48 -10.19
CA ILE A 282 15.06 0.21 -10.85
C ILE A 282 15.08 0.37 -12.37
N TYR A 283 16.16 0.88 -12.95
CA TYR A 283 16.29 1.05 -14.40
C TYR A 283 15.93 -0.23 -15.18
N PRO A 284 15.14 -0.15 -16.26
CA PRO A 284 14.64 1.05 -16.93
C PRO A 284 13.30 1.59 -16.40
N ASN A 285 12.78 1.06 -15.29
CA ASN A 285 11.50 1.50 -14.74
C ASN A 285 11.61 2.92 -14.18
N GLU A 286 10.54 3.71 -14.32
CA GLU A 286 10.45 5.05 -13.71
C GLU A 286 10.20 4.99 -12.20
N ASN A 287 9.47 3.97 -11.77
CA ASN A 287 9.11 3.70 -10.39
C ASN A 287 9.45 2.25 -10.03
N TYR A 288 9.59 1.96 -8.74
CA TYR A 288 9.74 0.58 -8.30
C TYR A 288 8.47 -0.23 -8.70
N PRO A 289 8.62 -1.42 -9.28
CA PRO A 289 7.49 -2.22 -9.75
C PRO A 289 6.80 -2.95 -8.58
N SER A 290 6.18 -2.19 -7.68
CA SER A 290 5.42 -2.71 -6.55
C SER A 290 4.21 -3.52 -7.04
N ASP A 291 3.92 -4.63 -6.39
CA ASP A 291 2.78 -5.51 -6.68
C ASP A 291 1.57 -5.24 -5.78
N ARG A 292 1.71 -4.34 -4.80
CA ARG A 292 0.68 -3.95 -3.83
C ARG A 292 0.76 -2.46 -3.53
N GLY A 293 -0.35 -1.91 -3.04
CA GLY A 293 -0.47 -0.51 -2.63
C GLY A 293 -1.42 0.28 -3.53
N PRO A 294 -1.13 0.46 -4.83
CA PRO A 294 -2.03 1.14 -5.75
C PRO A 294 -3.42 0.49 -5.81
N ALA A 295 -4.45 1.32 -5.97
CA ALA A 295 -5.84 0.90 -5.82
C ALA A 295 -6.32 -0.06 -6.91
N GLU A 296 -5.79 0.09 -8.11
CA GLU A 296 -6.07 -0.79 -9.26
C GLU A 296 -5.59 -2.23 -9.04
N LEU A 297 -4.56 -2.45 -8.22
CA LEU A 297 -3.95 -3.79 -8.06
C LEU A 297 -4.81 -4.76 -7.24
N ILE A 298 -5.75 -4.27 -6.43
CA ILE A 298 -6.63 -5.13 -5.62
C ILE A 298 -7.91 -5.55 -6.34
N THR A 299 -8.25 -4.89 -7.44
CA THR A 299 -9.54 -5.06 -8.16
C THR A 299 -9.85 -6.52 -8.46
N ASN A 300 -8.89 -7.27 -9.03
CA ASN A 300 -9.04 -8.70 -9.33
C ASN A 300 -9.48 -9.55 -8.13
N TYR A 301 -8.97 -9.26 -6.94
CA TYR A 301 -9.38 -9.96 -5.72
C TYR A 301 -10.79 -9.54 -5.29
N MET A 302 -11.12 -8.25 -5.40
CA MET A 302 -12.43 -7.72 -5.02
C MET A 302 -13.55 -8.13 -5.99
N SER A 303 -13.21 -8.51 -7.23
CA SER A 303 -14.15 -9.00 -8.25
C SER A 303 -14.50 -10.48 -8.14
N VAL A 304 -13.84 -11.26 -7.27
CA VAL A 304 -14.14 -12.71 -7.16
C VAL A 304 -15.50 -12.96 -6.51
N ASP A 305 -16.00 -14.18 -6.65
CA ASP A 305 -17.26 -14.59 -6.02
C ASP A 305 -17.19 -14.37 -4.49
N GLN A 306 -18.17 -13.64 -3.97
CA GLN A 306 -18.30 -13.23 -2.58
C GLN A 306 -18.24 -14.40 -1.59
N ASN A 307 -18.59 -15.62 -2.00
CA ASN A 307 -18.47 -16.83 -1.17
C ASN A 307 -17.02 -17.20 -0.83
N PHE A 308 -16.04 -16.68 -1.57
CA PHE A 308 -14.60 -16.90 -1.34
C PHE A 308 -13.91 -15.67 -0.72
N LEU A 309 -14.68 -14.64 -0.37
CA LEU A 309 -14.17 -13.45 0.28
C LEU A 309 -14.48 -13.47 1.77
N ALA A 310 -13.62 -12.83 2.53
CA ALA A 310 -13.78 -12.59 3.95
C ALA A 310 -13.49 -11.11 4.24
N PRO A 311 -14.14 -10.48 5.24
CA PRO A 311 -13.73 -9.17 5.73
C PRO A 311 -12.26 -9.18 6.15
N ILE A 312 -11.59 -8.01 6.13
CA ILE A 312 -10.21 -7.87 6.63
C ILE A 312 -10.13 -8.26 8.12
N MET A 313 -11.19 -7.99 8.88
CA MET A 313 -11.33 -8.32 10.30
C MET A 313 -11.63 -9.81 10.55
N THR A 314 -11.20 -10.70 9.66
CA THR A 314 -11.38 -12.15 9.81
C THR A 314 -10.11 -12.78 10.32
N ASN A 315 -10.22 -13.71 11.27
CA ASN A 315 -9.08 -14.48 11.73
C ASN A 315 -8.38 -15.18 10.54
N PRO A 316 -7.04 -15.10 10.42
CA PRO A 316 -6.29 -15.61 9.27
C PRO A 316 -6.45 -17.12 9.01
N GLU A 317 -6.84 -17.90 10.02
CA GLU A 317 -7.11 -19.34 9.87
C GLU A 317 -8.41 -19.64 9.11
N HIS A 318 -9.29 -18.65 8.93
CA HIS A 318 -10.58 -18.80 8.25
C HIS A 318 -10.64 -18.11 6.88
N VAL A 319 -9.52 -17.64 6.36
CA VAL A 319 -9.44 -16.88 5.11
C VAL A 319 -9.00 -17.78 3.96
N TYR A 320 -9.74 -17.75 2.83
CA TYR A 320 -9.40 -18.53 1.63
C TYR A 320 -8.13 -18.09 0.92
N SER A 321 -7.85 -16.78 0.88
CA SER A 321 -6.70 -16.19 0.21
C SER A 321 -6.06 -15.14 1.11
N LEU A 322 -5.12 -15.58 1.94
CA LEU A 322 -4.50 -14.75 2.98
C LEU A 322 -3.72 -13.56 2.38
N GLY A 323 -2.94 -13.78 1.33
CA GLY A 323 -2.14 -12.74 0.67
C GLY A 323 -2.94 -11.46 0.35
N PRO A 324 -3.99 -11.51 -0.48
CA PRO A 324 -4.80 -10.32 -0.74
C PRO A 324 -5.62 -9.84 0.46
N ASN A 325 -6.07 -10.72 1.36
CA ASN A 325 -6.92 -10.32 2.50
C ASN A 325 -6.16 -9.63 3.64
N ALA A 326 -5.01 -10.18 4.04
CA ALA A 326 -4.18 -9.68 5.15
C ALA A 326 -3.16 -8.63 4.69
N TYR A 327 -2.74 -8.64 3.42
CA TYR A 327 -1.70 -7.73 2.93
C TYR A 327 -2.26 -6.72 1.91
N GLY A 328 -2.78 -7.22 0.78
CA GLY A 328 -3.11 -6.39 -0.39
C GLY A 328 -4.26 -5.40 -0.14
N LYS A 329 -5.43 -5.90 0.28
CA LYS A 329 -6.62 -5.09 0.52
C LYS A 329 -6.43 -4.07 1.65
N PRO A 330 -5.83 -4.42 2.80
CA PRO A 330 -5.55 -3.43 3.85
C PRO A 330 -4.55 -2.37 3.40
N ALA A 331 -3.45 -2.75 2.74
CA ALA A 331 -2.46 -1.79 2.23
C ALA A 331 -3.08 -0.84 1.20
N THR A 332 -3.94 -1.37 0.32
CA THR A 332 -4.70 -0.58 -0.64
C THR A 332 -5.65 0.39 0.06
N ALA A 333 -6.38 -0.07 1.08
CA ALA A 333 -7.27 0.77 1.86
C ALA A 333 -6.50 1.94 2.52
N LEU A 334 -5.32 1.68 3.08
CA LEU A 334 -4.46 2.72 3.67
C LEU A 334 -3.91 3.69 2.62
N ASN A 335 -3.52 3.20 1.45
CA ASN A 335 -3.12 4.07 0.34
C ASN A 335 -4.26 4.94 -0.17
N ILE A 336 -5.47 4.40 -0.31
CA ILE A 336 -6.66 5.18 -0.69
C ILE A 336 -6.95 6.25 0.38
N LEU A 337 -6.82 5.92 1.67
CA LEU A 337 -6.96 6.93 2.72
C LEU A 337 -5.94 8.05 2.57
N ARG A 338 -4.68 7.70 2.33
CA ARG A 338 -3.59 8.66 2.23
C ARG A 338 -3.66 9.53 0.98
N GLU A 339 -3.83 8.92 -0.19
CA GLU A 339 -3.73 9.58 -1.49
C GLU A 339 -5.08 10.23 -1.87
N THR A 340 -6.18 9.54 -1.56
CA THR A 340 -7.51 9.92 -2.06
C THR A 340 -8.36 10.61 -0.99
N ILE A 341 -8.44 10.12 0.25
CA ILE A 341 -9.47 10.61 1.19
C ILE A 341 -8.97 11.74 2.09
N MET A 342 -7.86 11.53 2.78
CA MET A 342 -7.32 12.42 3.82
C MET A 342 -6.25 13.36 3.28
N GLY A 343 -5.50 12.92 2.27
CA GLY A 343 -4.26 13.57 1.84
C GLY A 343 -3.07 13.19 2.72
N LYS A 344 -1.87 13.25 2.12
CA LYS A 344 -0.61 12.79 2.74
C LYS A 344 -0.33 13.43 4.10
N GLU A 345 -0.52 14.73 4.24
CA GLU A 345 -0.18 15.45 5.48
C GLU A 345 -0.98 14.96 6.69
N LEU A 346 -2.31 14.89 6.58
CA LEU A 346 -3.17 14.43 7.66
C LEU A 346 -2.98 12.94 7.96
N PHE A 347 -2.90 12.13 6.90
CA PHE A 347 -2.67 10.69 7.04
C PHE A 347 -1.32 10.41 7.73
N ASP A 348 -0.23 10.99 7.22
CA ASP A 348 1.12 10.75 7.73
C ASP A 348 1.24 11.22 9.19
N HIS A 349 0.61 12.35 9.53
CA HIS A 349 0.54 12.82 10.92
C HIS A 349 -0.19 11.82 11.84
N ALA A 350 -1.35 11.34 11.42
CA ALA A 350 -2.17 10.43 12.22
C ALA A 350 -1.52 9.04 12.36
N PHE A 351 -0.99 8.50 11.26
CA PHE A 351 -0.26 7.23 11.25
C PHE A 351 0.98 7.28 12.14
N LYS A 352 1.78 8.35 12.03
CA LYS A 352 2.94 8.59 12.90
C LYS A 352 2.55 8.70 14.37
N THR A 353 1.41 9.31 14.64
CA THR A 353 0.85 9.44 16.00
C THR A 353 0.44 8.07 16.56
N TYR A 354 -0.21 7.22 15.77
CA TYR A 354 -0.51 5.83 16.13
C TYR A 354 0.77 5.08 16.49
N SER A 355 1.76 5.05 15.59
CA SER A 355 2.99 4.29 15.82
C SER A 355 3.69 4.73 17.10
N LYS A 356 3.74 6.03 17.38
CA LYS A 356 4.35 6.57 18.62
C LYS A 356 3.56 6.26 19.88
N ARG A 357 2.23 6.28 19.83
CA ARG A 357 1.38 5.94 20.98
C ARG A 357 1.54 4.47 21.39
N TRP A 358 1.74 3.60 20.41
CA TRP A 358 1.67 2.14 20.56
C TRP A 358 3.02 1.41 20.44
N MET A 359 4.11 2.13 20.17
CA MET A 359 5.47 1.60 20.35
C MET A 359 5.62 0.98 21.75
N PHE A 360 6.06 -0.29 21.76
CA PHE A 360 6.23 -1.15 22.94
C PHE A 360 4.94 -1.45 23.72
N LYS A 361 3.82 -1.55 23.02
CA LYS A 361 2.49 -1.94 23.56
C LYS A 361 1.78 -2.89 22.59
N HIS A 362 0.58 -3.35 22.99
CA HIS A 362 -0.28 -4.27 22.24
C HIS A 362 -1.60 -3.61 21.82
N PRO A 363 -1.64 -2.87 20.70
CA PRO A 363 -2.87 -2.24 20.21
C PRO A 363 -3.85 -3.26 19.63
N THR A 364 -5.14 -2.94 19.66
CA THR A 364 -6.17 -3.60 18.85
C THR A 364 -6.49 -2.81 17.57
N PRO A 365 -7.26 -3.38 16.63
CA PRO A 365 -7.78 -2.64 15.48
C PRO A 365 -8.45 -1.31 15.84
N GLU A 366 -9.22 -1.28 16.92
CA GLU A 366 -9.94 -0.09 17.38
C GLU A 366 -8.99 1.03 17.82
N ASP A 367 -7.84 0.69 18.40
CA ASP A 367 -6.81 1.66 18.77
C ASP A 367 -6.17 2.33 17.56
N PHE A 368 -6.02 1.57 16.47
CA PHE A 368 -5.59 2.09 15.17
C PHE A 368 -6.66 3.03 14.59
N PHE A 369 -7.90 2.54 14.41
CA PHE A 369 -8.99 3.34 13.83
C PHE A 369 -9.22 4.64 14.60
N ARG A 370 -9.31 4.56 15.93
CA ARG A 370 -9.50 5.73 16.79
C ARG A 370 -8.36 6.73 16.71
N THR A 371 -7.11 6.27 16.62
CA THR A 371 -5.97 7.19 16.48
C THR A 371 -5.96 7.86 15.10
N MET A 372 -6.31 7.13 14.05
CA MET A 372 -6.40 7.70 12.71
C MET A 372 -7.44 8.81 12.65
N GLU A 373 -8.59 8.67 13.31
CA GLU A 373 -9.64 9.70 13.37
C GLU A 373 -9.29 10.85 14.33
N ASP A 374 -8.84 10.55 15.56
CA ASP A 374 -8.62 11.60 16.57
C ASP A 374 -7.46 12.54 16.23
N ALA A 375 -6.42 12.04 15.57
CA ALA A 375 -5.23 12.81 15.21
C ALA A 375 -5.43 13.58 13.90
N SER A 376 -6.29 13.09 13.01
CA SER A 376 -6.59 13.77 11.73
C SER A 376 -7.81 14.69 11.80
N ALA A 377 -8.70 14.49 12.80
CA ALA A 377 -10.03 15.09 12.88
C ALA A 377 -10.93 14.79 11.65
N VAL A 378 -10.68 13.67 10.96
CA VAL A 378 -11.49 13.17 9.84
C VAL A 378 -12.38 12.04 10.34
N ASP A 379 -13.67 12.09 9.99
CA ASP A 379 -14.64 11.02 10.23
C ASP A 379 -14.46 9.91 9.18
N LEU A 380 -14.06 8.73 9.66
CA LEU A 380 -13.70 7.55 8.85
C LEU A 380 -14.58 6.33 9.16
N ASP A 381 -15.61 6.47 10.00
CA ASP A 381 -16.54 5.39 10.37
C ASP A 381 -17.07 4.63 9.15
N TRP A 382 -17.48 5.37 8.12
CA TRP A 382 -17.97 4.82 6.85
C TRP A 382 -16.91 4.01 6.11
N PHE A 383 -15.65 4.43 6.17
CA PHE A 383 -14.54 3.79 5.49
C PHE A 383 -14.14 2.50 6.20
N TRP A 384 -13.97 2.56 7.53
CA TRP A 384 -13.65 1.38 8.34
C TRP A 384 -14.74 0.32 8.19
N ARG A 385 -16.01 0.73 8.35
CA ARG A 385 -17.15 -0.19 8.19
C ARG A 385 -17.14 -0.86 6.82
N GLY A 386 -16.99 -0.10 5.74
CA GLY A 386 -16.95 -0.65 4.38
C GLY A 386 -15.76 -1.57 4.16
N TRP A 387 -14.54 -1.02 4.23
CA TRP A 387 -13.33 -1.73 3.80
C TRP A 387 -12.93 -2.88 4.71
N PHE A 388 -13.13 -2.75 6.03
CA PHE A 388 -12.59 -3.70 7.02
C PHE A 388 -13.60 -4.74 7.50
N TYR A 389 -14.87 -4.37 7.60
CA TYR A 389 -15.92 -5.23 8.17
C TYR A 389 -16.85 -5.86 7.13
N THR A 390 -16.65 -5.61 5.83
CA THR A 390 -17.45 -6.23 4.75
C THR A 390 -16.57 -6.86 3.65
N THR A 391 -17.22 -7.63 2.79
CA THR A 391 -16.67 -8.15 1.53
C THR A 391 -17.09 -7.32 0.31
N ASP A 392 -17.72 -6.16 0.53
CA ASP A 392 -18.18 -5.28 -0.54
C ASP A 392 -17.00 -4.81 -1.40
N TYR A 393 -17.34 -4.38 -2.62
CA TYR A 393 -16.43 -3.84 -3.60
C TYR A 393 -16.84 -2.43 -4.04
N VAL A 394 -15.92 -1.70 -4.67
CA VAL A 394 -16.18 -0.41 -5.30
C VAL A 394 -16.62 -0.67 -6.74
N ASP A 395 -17.77 -0.13 -7.10
CA ASP A 395 -18.25 0.00 -8.49
C ASP A 395 -19.12 1.26 -8.49
N ILE A 396 -18.69 2.29 -9.20
CA ILE A 396 -19.40 3.53 -9.43
C ILE A 396 -19.48 3.72 -10.95
N GLY A 397 -20.68 3.97 -11.47
CA GLY A 397 -20.90 4.13 -12.90
C GLY A 397 -21.37 5.52 -13.30
N ILE A 398 -21.18 5.86 -14.58
CA ILE A 398 -21.94 6.93 -15.24
C ILE A 398 -23.21 6.30 -15.83
N LYS A 399 -24.30 6.37 -15.06
CA LYS A 399 -25.60 5.82 -15.46
C LYS A 399 -26.19 6.55 -16.67
N GLU A 400 -26.23 7.88 -16.61
CA GLU A 400 -26.89 8.71 -17.63
C GLU A 400 -26.28 10.12 -17.67
N VAL A 401 -26.22 10.71 -18.87
CA VAL A 401 -25.86 12.12 -19.08
C VAL A 401 -26.94 12.76 -19.95
N LYS A 402 -27.71 13.66 -19.35
CA LYS A 402 -28.73 14.44 -20.06
C LYS A 402 -28.17 15.81 -20.37
N GLN A 403 -28.40 16.27 -21.60
CA GLN A 403 -27.91 17.55 -22.08
C GLN A 403 -29.08 18.52 -22.24
N TYR A 404 -28.94 19.72 -21.69
CA TYR A 404 -29.98 20.73 -21.65
C TYR A 404 -29.49 22.08 -22.18
N TYR A 405 -30.36 22.77 -22.89
CA TYR A 405 -30.18 24.17 -23.30
C TYR A 405 -31.31 25.04 -22.73
N VAL A 406 -31.06 26.35 -22.61
CA VAL A 406 -32.09 27.30 -22.21
C VAL A 406 -33.10 27.44 -23.34
N SER A 407 -34.38 27.22 -23.03
CA SER A 407 -35.50 27.27 -23.97
C SER A 407 -36.38 28.51 -23.75
N PRO A 408 -37.00 29.07 -24.82
CA PRO A 408 -37.95 30.17 -24.71
C PRO A 408 -39.26 29.82 -23.99
N GLY A 409 -39.53 28.55 -23.73
CA GLY A 409 -40.73 28.11 -23.01
C GLY A 409 -40.59 26.72 -22.39
N PRO A 410 -41.65 26.23 -21.73
CA PRO A 410 -41.67 24.90 -21.13
C PRO A 410 -41.30 23.83 -22.15
N GLY A 411 -40.45 22.91 -21.72
CA GLY A 411 -40.07 21.77 -22.55
C GLY A 411 -41.26 20.87 -22.90
N LYS A 412 -41.06 19.95 -23.83
CA LYS A 412 -42.06 19.01 -24.36
C LYS A 412 -42.81 18.27 -23.25
N GLU A 413 -42.10 17.76 -22.25
CA GLU A 413 -42.73 17.02 -21.14
C GLU A 413 -43.59 17.93 -20.25
N MET A 414 -43.11 19.14 -19.95
CA MET A 414 -43.90 20.10 -19.17
C MET A 414 -45.14 20.57 -19.95
N ARG A 415 -45.04 20.76 -21.27
CA ARG A 415 -46.19 21.07 -22.13
C ARG A 415 -47.23 19.95 -22.08
N LYS A 416 -46.80 18.69 -22.16
CA LYS A 416 -47.68 17.53 -22.03
C LYS A 416 -48.40 17.50 -20.67
N ILE A 417 -47.66 17.70 -19.56
CA ILE A 417 -48.25 17.76 -18.22
C ILE A 417 -49.26 18.92 -18.10
N MET A 418 -48.95 20.06 -18.69
CA MET A 418 -49.83 21.22 -18.71
C MET A 418 -51.13 20.93 -19.47
N GLU A 419 -51.04 20.28 -20.63
CA GLU A 419 -52.21 19.85 -21.42
C GLU A 419 -53.06 18.84 -20.65
N GLU A 420 -52.45 17.77 -20.13
CA GLU A 420 -53.14 16.71 -19.39
C GLU A 420 -53.84 17.23 -18.12
N ARG A 421 -53.26 18.23 -17.46
CA ARG A 421 -53.79 18.81 -16.21
C ARG A 421 -54.58 20.11 -16.44
N GLY A 422 -54.75 20.56 -17.68
CA GLY A 422 -55.42 21.81 -18.01
C GLY A 422 -54.79 23.05 -17.37
N ILE A 423 -53.46 23.07 -17.23
CA ILE A 423 -52.71 24.20 -16.65
C ILE A 423 -52.34 25.17 -17.78
N PRO A 424 -52.97 26.35 -17.89
CA PRO A 424 -52.57 27.34 -18.88
C PRO A 424 -51.21 27.96 -18.53
N MET A 425 -50.46 28.33 -19.57
CA MET A 425 -49.10 28.91 -19.48
C MET A 425 -49.00 30.10 -18.53
N ASN A 426 -50.02 30.96 -18.51
CA ASN A 426 -50.05 32.16 -17.65
C ASN A 426 -50.18 31.87 -16.14
N ARG A 427 -50.40 30.60 -15.74
CA ARG A 427 -50.37 30.18 -14.34
C ARG A 427 -48.98 29.74 -13.87
N LEU A 428 -48.04 29.54 -14.78
CA LEU A 428 -46.66 29.27 -14.39
C LEU A 428 -46.05 30.53 -13.79
N ARG A 429 -45.28 30.35 -12.72
CA ARG A 429 -44.44 31.44 -12.19
C ARG A 429 -43.39 31.82 -13.26
N PRO A 430 -42.83 33.04 -13.22
CA PRO A 430 -41.68 33.39 -14.04
C PRO A 430 -40.53 32.43 -13.75
N MET A 431 -40.14 31.64 -14.74
CA MET A 431 -39.11 30.59 -14.64
C MET A 431 -38.19 30.67 -15.85
N ILE A 432 -36.94 30.22 -15.68
CA ILE A 432 -36.05 29.89 -16.79
C ILE A 432 -36.32 28.44 -17.16
N TYR A 433 -36.55 28.17 -18.45
CA TYR A 433 -36.87 26.83 -18.93
C TYR A 433 -35.63 26.17 -19.53
N PHE A 434 -35.52 24.87 -19.29
CA PHE A 434 -34.55 24.00 -19.93
C PHE A 434 -35.28 22.99 -20.81
N GLU A 435 -34.69 22.65 -21.95
CA GLU A 435 -35.18 21.60 -22.85
C GLU A 435 -34.02 20.67 -23.21
N ASP A 436 -34.35 19.39 -23.43
CA ASP A 436 -33.41 18.35 -23.81
C ASP A 436 -32.83 18.61 -25.20
N PHE A 437 -31.52 18.38 -25.38
CA PHE A 437 -30.83 18.48 -26.66
C PHE A 437 -31.48 17.64 -27.76
N GLU A 438 -32.07 16.49 -27.43
CA GLU A 438 -32.77 15.62 -28.37
C GLU A 438 -34.08 16.24 -28.90
N ASN A 439 -34.66 17.18 -28.16
CA ASN A 439 -35.90 17.88 -28.53
C ASN A 439 -35.64 19.20 -29.26
N ASP A 440 -34.40 19.55 -29.60
CA ASP A 440 -34.09 20.78 -30.32
C ASP A 440 -34.50 20.71 -31.80
N THR A 441 -35.68 21.27 -32.11
CA THR A 441 -36.21 21.35 -33.48
C THR A 441 -35.83 22.63 -34.21
N GLU A 442 -35.33 23.64 -33.49
CA GLU A 442 -35.12 25.01 -33.99
C GLU A 442 -33.63 25.41 -33.99
N ASN A 443 -32.72 24.47 -33.71
CA ASN A 443 -31.28 24.69 -33.56
C ASN A 443 -30.93 25.73 -32.46
N LEU A 444 -31.73 25.76 -31.39
CA LEU A 444 -31.58 26.69 -30.28
C LEU A 444 -30.47 26.27 -29.30
N LYS A 445 -30.05 25.00 -29.31
CA LYS A 445 -29.05 24.47 -28.36
C LYS A 445 -27.66 25.09 -28.52
N ASP A 446 -27.34 25.57 -29.72
CA ASP A 446 -26.07 26.23 -30.02
C ASP A 446 -26.18 27.77 -30.01
N GLY A 447 -27.36 28.32 -29.73
CA GLY A 447 -27.63 29.76 -29.63
C GLY A 447 -27.19 30.38 -28.31
N ASN A 448 -27.40 31.70 -28.17
CA ASN A 448 -27.12 32.41 -26.93
C ASN A 448 -28.27 32.21 -25.91
N PRO A 449 -28.00 31.71 -24.69
CA PRO A 449 -29.03 31.53 -23.66
C PRO A 449 -29.87 32.77 -23.35
N LEU A 450 -29.30 33.97 -23.51
CA LEU A 450 -30.00 35.23 -23.28
C LEU A 450 -31.06 35.53 -24.36
N GLU A 451 -30.82 35.11 -25.60
CA GLU A 451 -31.81 35.23 -26.67
C GLU A 451 -32.98 34.25 -26.44
N ASN A 452 -32.67 33.08 -25.87
CA ASN A 452 -33.66 32.06 -25.55
C ASN A 452 -34.44 32.35 -24.27
N SER A 453 -34.09 33.34 -23.45
CA SER A 453 -34.84 33.67 -22.24
C SER A 453 -35.03 35.17 -22.06
N LYS A 454 -36.20 35.66 -22.47
CA LYS A 454 -36.62 37.06 -22.25
C LYS A 454 -36.59 37.44 -20.77
N LEU A 455 -36.98 36.52 -19.88
CA LEU A 455 -36.95 36.76 -18.44
C LEU A 455 -35.53 36.99 -17.94
N LEU A 456 -34.59 36.11 -18.30
CA LEU A 456 -33.20 36.23 -17.90
C LEU A 456 -32.55 37.48 -18.50
N ASN A 457 -32.79 37.75 -19.80
CA ASN A 457 -32.25 38.91 -20.48
C ASN A 457 -32.75 40.23 -19.86
N ASN A 458 -34.07 40.34 -19.60
CA ASN A 458 -34.64 41.52 -18.96
C ASN A 458 -34.09 41.72 -17.54
N TYR A 459 -34.02 40.64 -16.75
CA TYR A 459 -33.45 40.71 -15.40
C TYR A 459 -32.01 41.21 -15.42
N LEU A 460 -31.17 40.71 -16.34
CA LEU A 460 -29.79 41.17 -16.45
C LEU A 460 -29.72 42.66 -16.85
N ASN A 461 -30.46 43.07 -17.89
CA ASN A 461 -30.46 44.46 -18.36
C ASN A 461 -31.04 45.47 -17.35
N GLU A 462 -31.93 45.02 -16.45
CA GLU A 462 -32.52 45.86 -15.40
C GLU A 462 -31.62 46.01 -14.16
N ASN A 463 -30.72 45.04 -13.92
CA ASN A 463 -29.95 44.96 -12.67
C ASN A 463 -28.43 45.15 -12.84
N TYR A 464 -27.91 45.10 -14.08
CA TYR A 464 -26.49 45.20 -14.39
C TYR A 464 -26.24 46.12 -15.59
N SER A 465 -25.07 46.76 -15.64
CA SER A 465 -24.65 47.56 -16.80
C SER A 465 -24.26 46.68 -18.00
N GLU A 466 -24.27 47.23 -19.21
CA GLU A 466 -23.85 46.51 -20.42
C GLU A 466 -22.41 45.97 -20.32
N GLU A 467 -21.50 46.71 -19.68
CA GLU A 467 -20.13 46.28 -19.44
C GLU A 467 -20.09 45.08 -18.48
N GLU A 468 -20.86 45.11 -17.39
CA GLU A 468 -20.97 43.97 -16.47
C GLU A 468 -21.57 42.74 -17.15
N ILE A 469 -22.64 42.90 -17.93
CA ILE A 469 -23.29 41.81 -18.67
C ILE A 469 -22.33 41.20 -19.70
N SER A 470 -21.57 42.02 -20.43
CA SER A 470 -20.59 41.52 -21.39
C SER A 470 -19.47 40.70 -20.74
N ASN A 471 -19.16 40.98 -19.47
CA ASN A 471 -18.19 40.23 -18.68
C ASN A 471 -18.80 39.01 -17.96
N LEU A 472 -20.13 38.87 -17.93
CA LEU A 472 -20.81 37.70 -17.36
C LEU A 472 -20.65 36.48 -18.29
N LYS A 473 -20.07 35.42 -17.74
CA LYS A 473 -19.95 34.11 -18.40
C LYS A 473 -21.24 33.30 -18.19
N VAL A 474 -22.31 33.65 -18.91
CA VAL A 474 -23.59 32.92 -18.87
C VAL A 474 -23.42 31.52 -19.46
N PRO A 475 -23.60 30.43 -18.68
CA PRO A 475 -23.41 29.07 -19.16
C PRO A 475 -24.28 28.76 -20.38
N LYS A 476 -23.65 28.22 -21.43
CA LYS A 476 -24.32 27.81 -22.67
C LYS A 476 -24.86 26.40 -22.59
N TYR A 477 -24.11 25.50 -21.97
CA TYR A 477 -24.37 24.07 -21.89
C TYR A 477 -24.67 23.66 -20.44
N PHE A 478 -25.74 22.90 -20.26
CA PHE A 478 -26.14 22.35 -18.97
C PHE A 478 -26.21 20.83 -19.09
N TYR A 479 -25.60 20.11 -18.15
CA TYR A 479 -25.58 18.65 -18.15
C TYR A 479 -26.08 18.14 -16.81
N GLU A 480 -27.04 17.22 -16.83
CA GLU A 480 -27.36 16.40 -15.66
C GLU A 480 -26.61 15.09 -15.80
N VAL A 481 -25.58 14.89 -14.98
CA VAL A 481 -24.81 13.64 -14.92
C VAL A 481 -25.33 12.84 -13.73
N ILE A 482 -25.87 11.67 -14.01
CA ILE A 482 -26.37 10.72 -13.01
C ILE A 482 -25.31 9.64 -12.84
N PHE A 483 -24.78 9.56 -11.63
CA PHE A 483 -23.89 8.50 -11.19
C PHE A 483 -24.69 7.46 -10.40
N ASP A 484 -24.42 6.18 -10.63
CA ASP A 484 -24.89 5.08 -9.81
C ASP A 484 -23.72 4.42 -9.07
N LYS A 485 -24.03 3.67 -8.00
CA LYS A 485 -23.06 2.91 -7.22
C LYS A 485 -23.54 1.46 -7.09
N PRO A 486 -23.35 0.62 -8.12
CA PRO A 486 -23.71 -0.79 -8.03
C PRO A 486 -22.94 -1.54 -6.93
N GLY A 487 -21.74 -1.08 -6.60
CA GLY A 487 -20.92 -1.60 -5.50
C GLY A 487 -21.42 -1.20 -4.11
N GLY A 488 -21.00 -1.95 -3.09
CA GLY A 488 -21.34 -1.66 -1.70
C GLY A 488 -20.45 -0.60 -1.06
N LEU A 489 -19.18 -0.49 -1.50
CA LEU A 489 -18.22 0.43 -0.91
C LEU A 489 -18.44 1.86 -1.37
N VAL A 490 -18.65 2.75 -0.40
CA VAL A 490 -18.80 4.18 -0.62
C VAL A 490 -17.44 4.79 -0.94
N MET A 491 -17.33 5.52 -2.06
CA MET A 491 -16.11 6.24 -2.45
C MET A 491 -16.42 7.65 -2.97
N PRO A 492 -15.45 8.59 -2.94
CA PRO A 492 -15.60 9.89 -3.62
C PRO A 492 -15.81 9.69 -5.12
N ILE A 493 -16.59 10.57 -5.74
CA ILE A 493 -16.73 10.58 -7.21
C ILE A 493 -15.63 11.48 -7.77
N ILE A 494 -14.64 10.90 -8.44
CA ILE A 494 -13.58 11.62 -9.14
C ILE A 494 -13.89 11.57 -10.63
N VAL A 495 -14.06 12.72 -11.26
CA VAL A 495 -14.49 12.79 -12.66
C VAL A 495 -13.67 13.80 -13.44
N GLU A 496 -13.23 13.43 -14.64
CA GLU A 496 -12.61 14.33 -15.61
C GLU A 496 -13.60 14.65 -16.74
N TYR A 497 -13.81 15.94 -16.96
CA TYR A 497 -14.56 16.49 -18.08
C TYR A 497 -13.58 16.96 -19.15
N GLU A 498 -13.75 16.47 -20.38
CA GLU A 498 -12.99 16.91 -21.55
C GLU A 498 -13.90 17.74 -22.45
N TYR A 499 -13.40 18.91 -22.84
CA TYR A 499 -14.12 19.91 -23.62
C TYR A 499 -13.68 19.88 -25.10
N GLU A 500 -14.55 20.38 -25.98
CA GLU A 500 -14.33 20.41 -27.43
C GLU A 500 -13.05 21.16 -27.88
N ASP A 501 -12.53 22.07 -27.06
CA ASP A 501 -11.29 22.81 -27.32
C ASP A 501 -10.02 22.09 -26.83
N GLY A 502 -10.16 20.85 -26.35
CA GLY A 502 -9.08 20.02 -25.81
C GLY A 502 -8.71 20.32 -24.35
N THR A 503 -9.37 21.28 -23.69
CA THR A 503 -9.16 21.50 -22.26
C THR A 503 -9.82 20.42 -21.42
N LYS A 504 -9.24 20.15 -20.24
CA LYS A 504 -9.72 19.15 -19.28
C LYS A 504 -9.90 19.74 -17.90
N GLU A 505 -10.90 19.26 -17.17
CA GLU A 505 -11.18 19.66 -15.79
C GLU A 505 -11.49 18.43 -14.94
N LYS A 506 -10.70 18.20 -13.89
CA LYS A 506 -10.92 17.13 -12.92
C LYS A 506 -11.64 17.69 -11.70
N ILE A 507 -12.78 17.10 -11.36
CA ILE A 507 -13.60 17.45 -10.20
C ILE A 507 -13.71 16.24 -9.29
N LYS A 508 -13.60 16.50 -7.98
CA LYS A 508 -13.80 15.50 -6.94
C LYS A 508 -14.98 15.87 -6.07
N TYR A 509 -15.98 15.00 -6.02
CA TYR A 509 -17.09 15.12 -5.10
C TYR A 509 -16.85 14.23 -3.87
N PRO A 510 -17.06 14.75 -2.65
CA PRO A 510 -16.75 13.99 -1.45
C PRO A 510 -17.83 12.92 -1.18
N VAL A 511 -17.52 11.90 -0.39
CA VAL A 511 -18.41 10.75 -0.12
C VAL A 511 -19.81 11.13 0.38
N GLN A 512 -19.98 12.29 1.01
CA GLN A 512 -21.26 12.74 1.55
C GLN A 512 -22.30 13.06 0.45
N VAL A 513 -21.94 12.96 -0.83
CA VAL A 513 -22.90 12.97 -1.95
C VAL A 513 -23.90 11.82 -1.88
N TRP A 514 -23.50 10.67 -1.34
CA TRP A 514 -24.32 9.46 -1.22
C TRP A 514 -25.31 9.49 -0.05
N ARG A 515 -25.20 10.46 0.89
CA ARG A 515 -25.90 10.41 2.19
C ARG A 515 -27.44 10.34 2.10
N LYS A 516 -28.04 10.90 1.05
CA LYS A 516 -29.51 10.97 0.88
C LYS A 516 -30.04 9.87 -0.04
N ASN A 517 -29.16 9.31 -0.87
CA ASN A 517 -29.46 8.22 -1.77
C ASN A 517 -28.14 7.51 -2.05
N ASP A 518 -27.99 6.31 -1.48
CA ASP A 518 -26.77 5.53 -1.60
C ASP A 518 -26.62 4.86 -2.98
N ASN A 519 -27.72 4.73 -3.73
CA ASN A 519 -27.69 4.06 -5.03
C ASN A 519 -27.32 5.02 -6.15
N GLU A 520 -27.80 6.27 -6.10
CA GLU A 520 -27.69 7.22 -7.23
C GLU A 520 -27.56 8.67 -6.77
N VAL A 521 -26.71 9.42 -7.46
CA VAL A 521 -26.59 10.87 -7.28
C VAL A 521 -26.58 11.59 -8.63
N SER A 522 -27.35 12.67 -8.72
CA SER A 522 -27.38 13.58 -9.87
C SER A 522 -26.54 14.83 -9.59
N LYS A 523 -25.75 15.25 -10.58
CA LYS A 523 -24.95 16.49 -10.58
C LYS A 523 -25.27 17.33 -11.81
N LEU A 524 -25.67 18.58 -11.57
CA LEU A 524 -25.85 19.58 -12.62
C LEU A 524 -24.51 20.27 -12.90
N ILE A 525 -23.96 20.04 -14.09
CA ILE A 525 -22.74 20.66 -14.60
C ILE A 525 -23.12 21.80 -15.54
N LYS A 526 -22.45 22.95 -15.40
CA LYS A 526 -22.71 24.15 -16.20
C LYS A 526 -21.42 24.53 -16.89
N SER A 527 -21.46 24.73 -18.20
CA SER A 527 -20.27 25.05 -18.98
C SER A 527 -20.57 26.04 -20.11
N ASN A 528 -19.56 26.82 -20.49
CA ASN A 528 -19.58 27.62 -21.71
C ASN A 528 -19.02 26.86 -22.93
N LYS A 529 -18.37 25.73 -22.68
CA LYS A 529 -17.76 24.85 -23.68
C LYS A 529 -18.52 23.54 -23.72
N LYS A 530 -18.67 22.94 -24.89
CA LYS A 530 -19.30 21.64 -25.00
C LYS A 530 -18.40 20.56 -24.40
N ILE A 531 -18.94 19.76 -23.49
CA ILE A 531 -18.30 18.53 -22.99
C ILE A 531 -18.44 17.46 -24.07
N ILE A 532 -17.32 16.82 -24.42
CA ILE A 532 -17.25 15.77 -25.43
C ILE A 532 -16.95 14.40 -24.82
N ASN A 533 -16.32 14.35 -23.65
CA ASN A 533 -16.05 13.11 -22.93
C ASN A 533 -16.10 13.35 -21.41
N ILE A 534 -16.62 12.38 -20.67
CA ILE A 534 -16.64 12.31 -19.22
C ILE A 534 -16.00 10.98 -18.82
N THR A 535 -14.95 11.04 -18.02
CA THR A 535 -14.26 9.85 -17.50
C THR A 535 -14.37 9.85 -15.98
N LEU A 536 -14.96 8.80 -15.43
CA LEU A 536 -14.94 8.53 -14.00
C LEU A 536 -13.63 7.83 -13.60
N ASP A 537 -13.09 8.22 -12.46
CA ASP A 537 -11.85 7.72 -11.87
C ASP A 537 -10.69 7.55 -12.88
N PRO A 538 -10.30 8.62 -13.59
CA PRO A 538 -9.36 8.53 -14.71
C PRO A 538 -7.95 8.04 -14.30
N ASP A 539 -7.61 8.16 -13.01
CA ASP A 539 -6.31 7.75 -12.46
C ASP A 539 -6.42 6.45 -11.63
N LEU A 540 -7.60 5.79 -11.62
CA LEU A 540 -7.89 4.53 -10.91
C LEU A 540 -7.65 4.61 -9.39
N GLU A 541 -7.99 5.73 -8.75
CA GLU A 541 -7.71 6.04 -7.34
C GLU A 541 -8.68 5.38 -6.34
N THR A 542 -9.71 4.67 -6.83
CA THR A 542 -10.81 4.18 -5.97
C THR A 542 -10.91 2.67 -5.83
N ALA A 543 -10.16 1.89 -6.62
CA ALA A 543 -10.28 0.43 -6.74
C ALA A 543 -11.63 -0.04 -7.33
N ASP A 544 -12.16 0.72 -8.29
CA ASP A 544 -13.34 0.33 -9.05
C ASP A 544 -13.11 -0.98 -9.81
N ILE A 545 -13.97 -1.97 -9.56
CA ILE A 545 -13.83 -3.31 -10.16
C ILE A 545 -14.41 -3.41 -11.57
N ASP A 546 -15.23 -2.46 -12.02
CA ASP A 546 -15.85 -2.43 -13.34
C ASP A 546 -15.67 -1.07 -14.01
N THR A 547 -14.58 -0.91 -14.76
CA THR A 547 -14.33 0.33 -15.50
C THR A 547 -15.17 0.50 -16.77
N SER A 548 -15.98 -0.50 -17.16
CA SER A 548 -16.74 -0.46 -18.41
C SER A 548 -17.87 0.58 -18.40
N ASN A 549 -18.33 0.97 -17.20
CA ASN A 549 -19.35 1.98 -16.97
C ASN A 549 -18.77 3.39 -16.64
N ASN A 550 -17.44 3.57 -16.71
CA ASN A 550 -16.74 4.81 -16.31
C ASN A 550 -16.67 5.89 -17.39
N SER A 551 -17.34 5.73 -18.54
CA SER A 551 -17.22 6.67 -19.65
C SER A 551 -18.54 7.11 -20.26
N TRP A 552 -18.61 8.39 -20.60
CA TRP A 552 -19.62 8.95 -21.49
C TRP A 552 -18.97 9.77 -22.62
N PRO A 553 -19.31 9.54 -23.90
CA PRO A 553 -20.14 8.44 -24.39
C PRO A 553 -19.52 7.07 -24.05
N LYS A 554 -20.36 6.05 -23.85
CA LYS A 554 -19.86 4.70 -23.52
C LYS A 554 -18.85 4.25 -24.57
N LYS A 555 -17.63 3.99 -24.14
CA LYS A 555 -16.60 3.40 -25.00
C LYS A 555 -17.00 1.95 -25.29
N GLN A 556 -17.03 1.56 -26.57
CA GLN A 556 -17.09 0.14 -26.92
C GLN A 556 -15.74 -0.48 -26.58
N GLU A 557 -15.70 -1.32 -25.55
CA GLU A 557 -14.53 -2.15 -25.32
C GLU A 557 -14.42 -3.23 -26.40
N ASP A 558 -13.19 -3.49 -26.85
CA ASP A 558 -12.90 -4.67 -27.66
C ASP A 558 -13.27 -5.93 -26.86
N SER A 559 -14.02 -6.85 -27.47
CA SER A 559 -14.31 -8.14 -26.83
C SER A 559 -13.02 -8.94 -26.58
N ASP A 560 -13.03 -9.91 -25.68
CA ASP A 560 -11.88 -10.83 -25.49
C ASP A 560 -11.46 -11.50 -26.79
N PHE A 561 -12.42 -11.74 -27.69
CA PHE A 561 -12.16 -12.25 -29.03
C PHE A 561 -11.43 -11.22 -29.90
N ASP A 562 -11.80 -9.93 -29.84
CA ASP A 562 -11.12 -8.86 -30.57
C ASP A 562 -9.70 -8.60 -30.02
N LYS A 563 -9.54 -8.64 -28.69
CA LYS A 563 -8.22 -8.57 -28.01
C LYS A 563 -7.33 -9.75 -28.44
N PHE A 564 -7.86 -10.98 -28.46
CA PHE A 564 -7.15 -12.17 -28.95
C PHE A 564 -6.77 -12.05 -30.43
N LYS A 565 -7.66 -11.55 -31.29
CA LYS A 565 -7.41 -11.36 -32.73
C LYS A 565 -6.31 -10.34 -33.00
N LYS A 566 -6.23 -9.27 -32.21
CA LYS A 566 -5.16 -8.27 -32.27
C LYS A 566 -3.82 -8.87 -31.86
N ARG A 567 -3.80 -9.76 -30.85
CA ARG A 567 -2.59 -10.47 -30.38
C ARG A 567 -2.02 -11.50 -31.36
N ILE A 568 -2.80 -11.96 -32.33
CA ILE A 568 -2.37 -12.89 -33.40
C ILE A 568 -1.89 -12.16 -34.66
N LYS A 569 -2.25 -10.88 -34.82
CA LYS A 569 -1.93 -10.07 -36.00
C LYS A 569 -0.72 -9.14 -35.82
N GLY A 570 -0.18 -9.04 -34.62
CA GLY A 570 1.15 -8.49 -34.33
C GLY A 570 2.12 -9.62 -34.03
#